data_AF-A0A6J0GEJ2-F1
#
_entry.id   AF-A0A6J0GEJ2-F1
#
_cell.length_a   1.000
_cell.length_b   1.000
_cell.length_c   1.000
_cell.angle_alpha   90.00
_cell.angle_beta   90.00
_cell.angle_gamma   90.00
#
_symmetry.space_group_name_H-M   'P 1'
#
loop_
_entity.id
_entity.type
_entity.pdbx_description
1 polymer ?
#
loop_
_entity_poly.entity_id
_entity_poly.type
_entity_poly.pdbx_seq_one_letter_code
_entity_poly.pdbx_strand_id
1 'polypeptide(L)'
;MAAPGEAPGEAPEPTPGPGDPPAEALRAVLRPSGALPAEALPVRGYDFASGPDLAELLRSFRTTGFQATSFARAVAEIQRMISAKLQPLTPEQRERGALAGPRPPSGCTIFLGFTSNLVSSGVRESIRYLVQHGMVDVLVTTAGGVEEDLIKCLAPTYIGDFHLRGRDLRESGINRIGNLLVPNDNYCKFEDWLMPILDRMVEEQDTQVRGAHPPT
;
A
#
# COMPACT_ATOMS: atom_id res chain seq x y z
N MET A 1 -34.70 -27.79 57.47
CA MET A 1 -35.37 -26.50 57.17
C MET A 1 -34.25 -25.54 56.76
N ALA A 2 -34.13 -25.00 55.55
CA ALA A 2 -35.16 -24.47 54.65
C ALA A 2 -34.92 -24.86 53.17
N ALA A 3 -35.97 -24.74 52.36
CA ALA A 3 -36.04 -25.08 50.93
C ALA A 3 -35.38 -24.02 50.02
N PRO A 4 -34.97 -24.37 48.79
CA PRO A 4 -34.45 -23.41 47.81
C PRO A 4 -35.58 -22.56 47.22
N GLY A 5 -35.34 -21.24 47.10
CA GLY A 5 -36.30 -20.27 46.60
C GLY A 5 -36.54 -20.38 45.09
N GLU A 6 -37.81 -20.30 44.70
CA GLU A 6 -38.28 -20.21 43.31
C GLU A 6 -37.79 -18.91 42.65
N ALA A 7 -37.32 -19.03 41.40
CA ALA A 7 -37.11 -17.88 40.52
C ALA A 7 -38.48 -17.25 40.19
N PRO A 8 -38.58 -15.91 40.10
CA PRO A 8 -39.85 -15.25 39.79
C PRO A 8 -40.31 -15.64 38.38
N GLY A 9 -41.54 -16.14 38.30
CA GLY A 9 -42.18 -16.58 37.06
C GLY A 9 -42.28 -15.46 36.04
N GLU A 10 -41.92 -15.79 34.80
CA GLU A 10 -42.09 -14.94 33.62
C GLU A 10 -43.59 -14.69 33.40
N ALA A 11 -44.00 -13.42 33.38
CA ALA A 11 -45.40 -13.04 33.20
C ALA A 11 -45.89 -13.48 31.79
N PRO A 12 -47.14 -13.96 31.65
CA PRO A 12 -47.65 -14.41 30.36
C PRO A 12 -47.71 -13.24 29.37
N GLU A 13 -47.13 -13.43 28.18
CA GLU A 13 -47.14 -12.43 27.12
C GLU A 13 -48.58 -12.11 26.66
N PRO A 14 -48.95 -10.83 26.50
CA PRO A 14 -50.27 -10.44 26.03
C PRO A 14 -50.52 -11.00 24.62
N THR A 15 -51.70 -11.58 24.41
CA THR A 15 -52.12 -12.11 23.10
C THR A 15 -52.33 -10.95 22.11
N PRO A 16 -51.62 -10.93 20.96
CA PRO A 16 -51.70 -9.82 20.01
C PRO A 16 -53.10 -9.71 19.38
N GLY A 17 -53.63 -8.50 19.31
CA GLY A 17 -54.90 -8.18 18.66
C GLY A 17 -54.78 -8.07 17.13
N PRO A 18 -55.91 -8.06 16.40
CA PRO A 18 -55.91 -7.92 14.94
C PRO A 18 -55.37 -6.53 14.55
N GLY A 19 -54.18 -6.51 13.96
CA GLY A 19 -53.45 -5.28 13.59
C GLY A 19 -52.17 -5.05 14.39
N ASP A 20 -51.96 -5.81 15.48
CA ASP A 20 -50.72 -5.73 16.24
C ASP A 20 -49.56 -6.39 15.47
N PRO A 21 -48.36 -5.77 15.47
CA PRO A 21 -47.19 -6.38 14.87
C PRO A 21 -46.87 -7.72 15.56
N PRO A 22 -46.44 -8.75 14.81
CA PRO A 22 -46.14 -10.05 15.40
C PRO A 22 -45.14 -9.93 16.56
N ALA A 23 -45.45 -10.56 17.70
CA ALA A 23 -44.62 -10.49 18.91
C ALA A 23 -43.17 -10.96 18.66
N GLU A 24 -42.98 -11.94 17.77
CA GLU A 24 -41.65 -12.38 17.34
C GLU A 24 -40.90 -11.31 16.55
N ALA A 25 -41.60 -10.54 15.69
CA ALA A 25 -40.99 -9.44 14.96
C ALA A 25 -40.57 -8.30 15.91
N LEU A 26 -41.39 -8.00 16.92
CA LEU A 26 -41.03 -7.03 17.96
C LEU A 26 -39.80 -7.48 18.75
N ARG A 27 -39.76 -8.75 19.20
CA ARG A 27 -38.60 -9.30 19.92
C ARG A 27 -37.33 -9.32 19.08
N ALA A 28 -37.43 -9.58 17.78
CA ALA A 28 -36.29 -9.59 16.87
C ALA A 28 -35.74 -8.18 16.60
N VAL A 29 -36.62 -7.19 16.39
CA VAL A 29 -36.23 -5.83 15.97
C VAL A 29 -35.90 -4.93 17.16
N LEU A 30 -36.62 -5.04 18.27
CA LEU A 30 -36.48 -4.15 19.44
C LEU A 30 -35.59 -4.74 20.53
N ARG A 31 -34.64 -5.59 20.13
CA ARG A 31 -33.69 -6.18 21.07
C ARG A 31 -32.81 -5.08 21.70
N PRO A 32 -32.71 -4.98 23.03
CA PRO A 32 -31.80 -4.05 23.68
C PRO A 32 -30.34 -4.32 23.31
N SER A 33 -29.59 -3.27 23.02
CA SER A 33 -28.15 -3.37 22.76
C SER A 33 -27.34 -3.45 24.06
N GLY A 34 -26.23 -4.19 24.03
CA GLY A 34 -25.20 -4.10 25.07
C GLY A 34 -24.41 -2.79 24.99
N ALA A 35 -23.56 -2.54 25.99
CA ALA A 35 -22.65 -1.39 25.97
C ALA A 35 -21.52 -1.58 24.94
N LEU A 36 -21.10 -0.46 24.33
CA LEU A 36 -19.93 -0.43 23.45
C LEU A 36 -18.64 -0.21 24.27
N PRO A 37 -17.46 -0.65 23.77
CA PRO A 37 -16.18 -0.36 24.39
C PRO A 37 -15.90 1.15 24.52
N ALA A 38 -15.14 1.56 25.53
CA ALA A 38 -14.87 2.98 25.80
C ALA A 38 -14.03 3.65 24.71
N GLU A 39 -13.23 2.87 24.00
CA GLU A 39 -12.39 3.26 22.86
C GLU A 39 -13.17 3.34 21.53
N ALA A 40 -14.44 2.94 21.52
CA ALA A 40 -15.27 2.97 20.32
C ALA A 40 -15.44 4.42 19.85
N LEU A 41 -15.02 4.70 18.62
CA LEU A 41 -15.15 6.03 18.03
C LEU A 41 -16.50 6.13 17.31
N PRO A 42 -17.30 7.17 17.57
CA PRO A 42 -18.50 7.43 16.79
C PRO A 42 -18.11 7.78 15.35
N VAL A 43 -18.94 7.33 14.40
CA VAL A 43 -18.76 7.69 13.00
C VAL A 43 -19.05 9.19 12.83
N ARG A 44 -18.07 9.90 12.26
CA ARG A 44 -18.16 11.32 11.93
C ARG A 44 -17.22 11.63 10.76
N GLY A 45 -17.78 12.16 9.67
CA GLY A 45 -17.02 12.66 8.54
C GLY A 45 -16.52 14.10 8.74
N TYR A 46 -15.78 14.60 7.76
CA TYR A 46 -15.36 15.99 7.71
C TYR A 46 -16.56 16.94 7.50
N ASP A 47 -16.56 18.08 8.20
CA ASP A 47 -17.57 19.12 8.05
C ASP A 47 -17.04 20.28 7.19
N PHE A 48 -17.50 20.35 5.95
CA PHE A 48 -17.11 21.38 4.99
C PHE A 48 -17.63 22.79 5.34
N ALA A 49 -18.55 22.94 6.32
CA ALA A 49 -18.91 24.26 6.82
C ALA A 49 -17.72 24.99 7.47
N SER A 50 -16.69 24.23 7.89
CA SER A 50 -15.43 24.77 8.43
C SER A 50 -14.45 25.22 7.34
N GLY A 51 -14.82 25.12 6.06
CA GLY A 51 -13.95 25.43 4.91
C GLY A 51 -13.29 24.19 4.29
N PRO A 52 -12.49 24.34 3.22
CA PRO A 52 -11.81 23.23 2.56
C PRO A 52 -10.39 23.01 3.12
N ASP A 53 -10.26 22.33 4.26
CA ASP A 53 -8.96 21.87 4.78
C ASP A 53 -8.70 20.40 4.42
N LEU A 54 -7.79 20.17 3.48
CA LEU A 54 -7.41 18.82 3.04
C LEU A 54 -6.75 17.99 4.14
N ALA A 55 -5.93 18.60 5.00
CA ALA A 55 -5.27 17.88 6.07
C ALA A 55 -6.28 17.42 7.13
N GLU A 56 -7.27 18.26 7.44
CA GLU A 56 -8.38 17.88 8.35
C GLU A 56 -9.31 16.85 7.70
N LEU A 57 -9.60 16.98 6.41
CA LEU A 57 -10.35 15.98 5.65
C LEU A 57 -9.70 14.60 5.75
N LEU A 58 -8.39 14.49 5.47
CA LEU A 58 -7.66 13.21 5.55
C LEU A 58 -7.57 12.70 7.00
N ARG A 59 -7.49 13.57 8.00
CA ARG A 59 -7.53 13.16 9.42
C ARG A 59 -8.90 12.61 9.82
N SER A 60 -9.98 13.16 9.28
CA SER A 60 -11.36 12.67 9.52
C SER A 60 -11.61 11.25 9.01
N PHE A 61 -10.77 10.73 8.10
CA PHE A 61 -10.89 9.37 7.59
C PHE A 61 -10.83 8.31 8.71
N ARG A 62 -10.19 8.63 9.84
CA ARG A 62 -10.20 7.79 11.05
C ARG A 62 -11.61 7.43 11.52
N THR A 63 -12.56 8.35 11.40
CA THR A 63 -13.95 8.21 11.87
C THR A 63 -14.96 8.18 10.73
N THR A 64 -14.52 8.13 9.48
CA THR A 64 -15.43 8.15 8.31
C THR A 64 -16.02 6.78 7.98
N GLY A 65 -15.29 5.68 8.20
CA GLY A 65 -15.73 4.31 7.93
C GLY A 65 -15.15 3.70 6.65
N PHE A 66 -15.36 2.39 6.48
CA PHE A 66 -14.92 1.61 5.32
C PHE A 66 -13.42 1.81 4.97
N GLN A 67 -13.09 2.01 3.70
CA GLN A 67 -11.71 2.17 3.24
C GLN A 67 -11.04 3.46 3.75
N ALA A 68 -11.82 4.48 4.11
CA ALA A 68 -11.27 5.69 4.73
C ALA A 68 -10.60 5.34 6.08
N THR A 69 -11.28 4.55 6.91
CA THR A 69 -10.69 4.08 8.18
C THR A 69 -9.47 3.19 7.94
N SER A 70 -9.47 2.34 6.91
CA SER A 70 -8.28 1.57 6.50
C SER A 70 -7.10 2.48 6.12
N PHE A 71 -7.35 3.54 5.34
CA PHE A 71 -6.32 4.52 4.98
C PHE A 71 -5.73 5.21 6.22
N ALA A 72 -6.58 5.69 7.15
CA ALA A 72 -6.11 6.34 8.37
C ALA A 72 -5.26 5.40 9.24
N ARG A 73 -5.62 4.10 9.30
CA ARG A 73 -4.81 3.07 9.97
C ARG A 73 -3.46 2.86 9.29
N ALA A 74 -3.41 2.86 7.96
CA ALA A 74 -2.17 2.76 7.21
C ALA A 74 -1.25 3.96 7.44
N VAL A 75 -1.79 5.18 7.50
CA VAL A 75 -1.03 6.40 7.85
C VAL A 75 -0.41 6.27 9.24
N ALA A 76 -1.20 5.85 10.23
CA ALA A 76 -0.70 5.65 11.59
C ALA A 76 0.41 4.58 11.63
N GLU A 77 0.26 3.51 10.86
CA GLU A 77 1.28 2.45 10.78
C GLU A 77 2.60 2.94 10.19
N ILE A 78 2.55 3.66 9.07
CA ILE A 78 3.75 4.22 8.43
C ILE A 78 4.43 5.22 9.37
N GLN A 79 3.67 6.02 10.12
CA GLN A 79 4.22 6.91 11.15
C GLN A 79 4.95 6.12 12.24
N ARG A 80 4.41 4.97 12.70
CA ARG A 80 5.11 4.10 13.66
C ARG A 80 6.43 3.58 13.09
N MET A 81 6.45 3.14 11.83
CA MET A 81 7.67 2.67 11.15
C MET A 81 8.73 3.78 11.08
N ILE A 82 8.33 4.99 10.67
CA ILE A 82 9.23 6.16 10.60
C ILE A 82 9.77 6.50 11.98
N SER A 83 8.90 6.58 13.00
CA SER A 83 9.33 6.86 14.37
C SER A 83 10.30 5.81 14.90
N ALA A 84 10.06 4.52 14.61
CA ALA A 84 10.96 3.43 14.99
C ALA A 84 12.30 3.52 14.24
N LYS A 85 12.29 3.84 12.94
CA LYS A 85 13.49 4.01 12.12
C LYS A 85 14.41 5.11 12.65
N LEU A 86 13.83 6.22 13.10
CA LEU A 86 14.54 7.39 13.60
C LEU A 86 15.05 7.23 15.05
N GLN A 87 14.68 6.16 15.76
CA GLN A 87 15.22 5.91 17.10
C GLN A 87 16.75 5.66 17.02
N PRO A 88 17.54 6.28 17.91
CA PRO A 88 18.97 6.00 18.01
C PRO A 88 19.24 4.54 18.35
N LEU A 89 20.17 3.93 17.63
CA LEU A 89 20.63 2.57 17.91
C LEU A 89 21.64 2.54 19.08
N THR A 90 21.64 1.48 19.86
CA THR A 90 22.73 1.19 20.81
C THR A 90 24.00 0.76 20.05
N PRO A 91 25.19 0.83 20.65
CA PRO A 91 26.44 0.35 20.01
C PRO A 91 26.34 -1.10 19.51
N GLU A 92 25.77 -2.00 20.31
CA GLU A 92 25.56 -3.42 19.97
C GLU A 92 24.59 -3.60 18.79
N GLN A 93 23.57 -2.75 18.67
CA GLN A 93 22.64 -2.78 17.54
C GLN A 93 23.32 -2.29 16.26
N ARG A 94 24.19 -1.28 16.34
CA ARG A 94 24.95 -0.80 15.18
C ARG A 94 25.94 -1.86 14.68
N GLU A 95 26.66 -2.51 15.58
CA GLU A 95 27.62 -3.55 15.23
C GLU A 95 26.94 -4.72 14.52
N ARG A 96 25.83 -5.23 15.09
CA ARG A 96 25.03 -6.29 14.45
C ARG A 96 24.46 -5.87 13.10
N GLY A 97 23.95 -4.64 13.02
CA GLY A 97 23.36 -4.12 11.78
C GLY A 97 24.38 -3.87 10.66
N ALA A 98 25.63 -3.55 11.00
CA ALA A 98 26.71 -3.35 10.02
C ALA A 98 27.09 -4.64 9.27
N LEU A 99 26.76 -5.82 9.82
CA LEU A 99 26.97 -7.11 9.14
C LEU A 99 26.01 -7.35 7.97
N ALA A 100 24.90 -6.60 7.89
CA ALA A 100 23.86 -6.79 6.88
C ALA A 100 24.18 -6.14 5.52
N GLY A 101 25.25 -5.35 5.43
CA GLY A 101 25.69 -4.74 4.18
C GLY A 101 26.29 -3.35 4.34
N PRO A 102 26.61 -2.66 3.23
CA PRO A 102 27.31 -1.38 3.26
C PRO A 102 26.46 -0.20 3.75
N ARG A 103 25.14 -0.38 3.89
CA ARG A 103 24.21 0.68 4.32
C ARG A 103 24.20 0.80 5.85
N PRO A 104 24.27 2.02 6.42
CA PRO A 104 24.17 2.21 7.87
C PRO A 104 22.87 1.63 8.45
N PRO A 105 22.94 0.90 9.58
CA PRO A 105 21.73 0.35 10.19
C PRO A 105 20.85 1.44 10.80
N SER A 106 19.55 1.17 10.87
CA SER A 106 18.55 2.05 11.47
C SER A 106 17.62 1.27 12.41
N GLY A 107 16.84 1.97 13.25
CA GLY A 107 15.97 1.34 14.25
C GLY A 107 14.84 0.47 13.67
N CYS A 108 14.54 0.63 12.38
CA CYS A 108 13.56 -0.17 11.66
C CYS A 108 13.99 -0.25 10.19
N THR A 109 14.17 -1.48 9.69
CA THR A 109 14.44 -1.73 8.27
C THR A 109 13.12 -1.73 7.51
N ILE A 110 12.94 -0.78 6.60
CA ILE A 110 11.70 -0.62 5.83
C ILE A 110 11.87 -1.21 4.43
N PHE A 111 11.08 -2.23 4.12
CA PHE A 111 10.97 -2.85 2.80
C PHE A 111 9.81 -2.21 2.04
N LEU A 112 10.09 -1.65 0.87
CA LEU A 112 9.09 -1.10 -0.03
C LEU A 112 8.93 -2.02 -1.26
N GLY A 113 7.78 -2.67 -1.34
CA GLY A 113 7.38 -3.49 -2.49
C GLY A 113 6.41 -2.75 -3.41
N PHE A 114 6.63 -2.79 -4.71
CA PHE A 114 5.70 -2.25 -5.70
C PHE A 114 5.73 -3.04 -7.02
N THR A 115 4.58 -3.12 -7.68
CA THR A 115 4.41 -3.74 -9.01
C THR A 115 4.83 -2.77 -10.12
N SER A 116 5.18 -3.31 -11.31
CA SER A 116 5.65 -2.51 -12.46
C SER A 116 4.71 -1.37 -12.85
N ASN A 117 3.40 -1.61 -12.86
CA ASN A 117 2.39 -0.62 -13.25
C ASN A 117 2.43 0.68 -12.40
N LEU A 118 2.93 0.62 -11.16
CA LEU A 118 3.11 1.82 -10.33
C LEU A 118 4.26 2.69 -10.85
N VAL A 119 5.30 2.08 -11.41
CA VAL A 119 6.39 2.80 -12.09
C VAL A 119 5.94 3.30 -13.46
N SER A 120 5.06 2.59 -14.18
CA SER A 120 4.41 3.11 -15.39
C SER A 120 3.62 4.39 -15.11
N SER A 121 2.97 4.47 -13.94
CA SER A 121 2.20 5.62 -13.50
C SER A 121 3.06 6.79 -12.96
N GLY A 122 2.41 7.86 -12.51
CA GLY A 122 3.08 8.97 -11.81
C GLY A 122 3.46 8.68 -10.34
N VAL A 123 3.12 7.50 -9.80
CA VAL A 123 3.58 7.07 -8.46
C VAL A 123 5.09 6.86 -8.44
N ARG A 124 5.71 6.66 -9.61
CA ARG A 124 7.17 6.63 -9.83
C ARG A 124 7.88 7.81 -9.15
N GLU A 125 7.37 9.03 -9.28
CA GLU A 125 7.95 10.22 -8.64
C GLU A 125 7.88 10.17 -7.10
N SER A 126 6.81 9.60 -6.54
CA SER A 126 6.69 9.39 -5.08
C SER A 126 7.69 8.34 -4.59
N ILE A 127 7.84 7.22 -5.31
CA ILE A 127 8.84 6.18 -4.98
C ILE A 127 10.25 6.77 -5.04
N ARG A 128 10.57 7.49 -6.12
CA ARG A 128 11.87 8.17 -6.30
C ARG A 128 12.17 9.12 -5.13
N TYR A 129 11.18 9.88 -4.64
CA TYR A 129 11.35 10.73 -3.45
C TYR A 129 11.72 9.91 -2.21
N LEU A 130 10.99 8.83 -1.91
CA LEU A 130 11.26 7.99 -0.74
C LEU A 130 12.68 7.39 -0.77
N VAL A 131 13.10 6.92 -1.95
CA VAL A 131 14.43 6.31 -2.16
C VAL A 131 15.54 7.37 -2.08
N GLN A 132 15.37 8.49 -2.78
CA GLN A 132 16.34 9.61 -2.82
C GLN A 132 16.66 10.14 -1.42
N HIS A 133 15.66 10.18 -0.53
CA HIS A 133 15.82 10.69 0.84
C HIS A 133 16.11 9.58 1.87
N GLY A 134 16.41 8.36 1.43
CA GLY A 134 16.77 7.25 2.32
C GLY A 134 15.68 6.85 3.31
N MET A 135 14.41 7.13 2.99
CA MET A 135 13.27 6.87 3.86
C MET A 135 12.92 5.37 3.91
N VAL A 136 13.35 4.60 2.90
CA VAL A 136 13.23 3.14 2.82
C VAL A 136 14.62 2.52 2.67
N ASP A 137 14.75 1.23 3.01
CA ASP A 137 16.05 0.53 3.03
C ASP A 137 16.18 -0.53 1.95
N VAL A 138 15.09 -1.19 1.59
CA VAL A 138 15.07 -2.27 0.61
C VAL A 138 13.93 -2.06 -0.36
N LEU A 139 14.20 -2.24 -1.65
CA LEU A 139 13.20 -2.25 -2.71
C LEU A 139 13.00 -3.66 -3.23
N VAL A 140 11.74 -4.02 -3.46
CA VAL A 140 11.39 -5.25 -4.17
C VAL A 140 10.39 -4.90 -5.27
N THR A 141 10.76 -5.18 -6.51
CA THR A 141 9.88 -4.93 -7.67
C THR A 141 10.10 -5.97 -8.75
N THR A 142 9.20 -5.99 -9.73
CA THR A 142 9.30 -6.83 -10.95
C THR A 142 10.17 -6.16 -12.00
N ALA A 143 10.63 -6.90 -13.03
CA ALA A 143 11.45 -6.36 -14.13
C ALA A 143 10.92 -5.05 -14.71
N GLY A 144 9.61 -4.99 -15.01
CA GLY A 144 8.93 -3.79 -15.51
C GLY A 144 9.11 -2.55 -14.60
N GLY A 145 9.21 -2.74 -13.28
CA GLY A 145 9.42 -1.63 -12.33
C GLY A 145 10.85 -1.07 -12.37
N VAL A 146 11.81 -1.84 -12.88
CA VAL A 146 13.18 -1.38 -13.09
C VAL A 146 13.32 -0.76 -14.48
N GLU A 147 12.94 -1.49 -15.54
CA GLU A 147 13.15 -1.04 -16.92
C GLU A 147 12.34 0.23 -17.23
N GLU A 148 11.11 0.36 -16.76
CA GLU A 148 10.29 1.54 -17.05
C GLU A 148 10.79 2.81 -16.35
N ASP A 149 11.45 2.69 -15.19
CA ASP A 149 12.10 3.84 -14.54
C ASP A 149 13.26 4.37 -15.38
N LEU A 150 14.07 3.46 -15.95
CA LEU A 150 15.19 3.79 -16.83
C LEU A 150 14.68 4.37 -18.17
N ILE A 151 13.69 3.72 -18.79
CA ILE A 151 13.08 4.16 -20.04
C ILE A 151 12.51 5.58 -19.92
N LYS A 152 11.89 5.92 -18.79
CA LYS A 152 11.33 7.26 -18.54
C LYS A 152 12.39 8.38 -18.51
N CYS A 153 13.66 8.06 -18.35
CA CYS A 153 14.76 9.01 -18.50
C CYS A 153 15.13 9.27 -19.98
N LEU A 154 14.73 8.38 -20.90
CA LEU A 154 15.02 8.45 -22.33
C LEU A 154 13.85 9.01 -23.15
N ALA A 155 12.62 8.66 -22.75
CA ALA A 155 11.39 9.10 -23.42
C ALA A 155 10.16 9.00 -22.49
N PRO A 156 9.16 9.87 -22.66
CA PRO A 156 7.99 9.90 -21.79
C PRO A 156 6.98 8.78 -22.06
N THR A 157 6.13 8.54 -21.07
CA THR A 157 4.87 7.77 -21.15
C THR A 157 3.70 8.75 -21.23
N TYR A 158 2.65 8.40 -21.97
CA TYR A 158 1.50 9.29 -22.22
C TYR A 158 0.20 8.75 -21.61
N ILE A 159 -0.76 9.64 -21.34
CA ILE A 159 -2.12 9.25 -20.96
C ILE A 159 -2.89 8.81 -22.21
N GLY A 160 -3.59 7.69 -22.10
CA GLY A 160 -4.53 7.16 -23.08
C GLY A 160 -5.81 6.70 -22.41
N ASP A 161 -6.40 5.60 -22.90
CA ASP A 161 -7.68 5.09 -22.43
C ASP A 161 -7.68 3.55 -22.42
N PHE A 162 -8.37 2.95 -21.44
CA PHE A 162 -8.49 1.49 -21.29
C PHE A 162 -9.16 0.82 -22.50
N HIS A 163 -10.01 1.54 -23.22
CA HIS A 163 -10.85 1.04 -24.31
C HIS A 163 -10.20 1.19 -25.69
N LEU A 164 -8.98 1.73 -25.78
CA LEU A 164 -8.24 1.77 -27.04
C LEU A 164 -8.00 0.34 -27.56
N ARG A 165 -8.42 0.10 -28.81
CA ARG A 165 -8.37 -1.22 -29.45
C ARG A 165 -6.92 -1.64 -29.66
N GLY A 166 -6.56 -2.83 -29.16
CA GLY A 166 -5.20 -3.35 -29.27
C GLY A 166 -4.71 -3.52 -30.71
N ARG A 167 -5.61 -3.79 -31.66
CA ARG A 167 -5.29 -3.87 -33.10
C ARG A 167 -4.71 -2.55 -33.62
N ASP A 168 -5.44 -1.46 -33.44
CA ASP A 168 -5.06 -0.14 -33.97
C ASP A 168 -3.76 0.35 -33.32
N LEU A 169 -3.61 0.10 -32.01
CA LEU A 169 -2.39 0.39 -31.26
C LEU A 169 -1.19 -0.41 -31.79
N ARG A 170 -1.36 -1.70 -32.06
CA ARG A 170 -0.31 -2.56 -32.61
C ARG A 170 0.09 -2.13 -34.02
N GLU A 171 -0.89 -1.82 -34.88
CA GLU A 171 -0.64 -1.29 -36.23
C GLU A 171 0.13 0.04 -36.19
N SER A 172 -0.01 0.81 -35.10
CA SER A 172 0.68 2.09 -34.89
C SER A 172 1.96 2.01 -34.06
N GLY A 173 2.40 0.81 -33.63
CA GLY A 173 3.59 0.65 -32.79
C GLY A 173 3.47 1.29 -31.40
N ILE A 174 2.27 1.29 -30.81
CA ILE A 174 2.01 1.83 -29.46
C ILE A 174 1.66 0.70 -28.51
N ASN A 175 2.35 0.62 -27.38
CA ASN A 175 2.09 -0.33 -26.31
C ASN A 175 1.17 0.30 -25.25
N ARG A 176 0.16 -0.43 -24.77
CA ARG A 176 -0.81 0.06 -23.76
C ARG A 176 -0.64 -0.62 -22.41
N ILE A 177 -0.59 0.18 -21.35
CA ILE A 177 -0.55 -0.25 -19.94
C ILE A 177 -1.74 0.37 -19.22
N GLY A 178 -2.86 -0.35 -19.13
CA GLY A 178 -4.11 0.22 -18.59
C GLY A 178 -4.62 1.38 -19.46
N ASN A 179 -4.62 2.60 -18.91
CA ASN A 179 -4.88 3.87 -19.62
C ASN A 179 -3.60 4.66 -19.91
N LEU A 180 -2.43 4.02 -19.98
CA LEU A 180 -1.16 4.64 -20.33
C LEU A 180 -0.66 4.11 -21.68
N LEU A 181 0.10 4.92 -22.42
CA LEU A 181 0.66 4.60 -23.72
C LEU A 181 2.17 4.79 -23.73
N VAL A 182 2.88 3.80 -24.27
CA VAL A 182 4.34 3.78 -24.44
C VAL A 182 4.64 3.53 -25.91
N PRO A 183 5.15 4.53 -26.67
CA PRO A 183 5.59 4.32 -28.04
C PRO A 183 6.70 3.27 -28.12
N ASN A 184 6.71 2.44 -29.17
CA ASN A 184 7.73 1.40 -29.31
C ASN A 184 9.16 1.97 -29.42
N ASP A 185 9.31 3.18 -29.96
CA ASP A 185 10.58 3.92 -30.02
C ASP A 185 11.25 4.08 -28.63
N ASN A 186 10.46 4.09 -27.55
CA ASN A 186 11.01 4.12 -26.19
C ASN A 186 11.87 2.87 -25.90
N TYR A 187 11.44 1.70 -26.38
CA TYR A 187 12.18 0.44 -26.23
C TYR A 187 13.39 0.38 -27.17
N CYS A 188 13.29 0.92 -28.38
CA CYS A 188 14.45 1.04 -29.27
C CYS A 188 15.56 1.91 -28.64
N LYS A 189 15.19 3.07 -28.07
CA LYS A 189 16.14 3.90 -27.31
C LYS A 189 16.73 3.19 -26.10
N PHE A 190 15.95 2.34 -25.45
CA PHE A 190 16.40 1.55 -24.31
C PHE A 190 17.40 0.48 -24.72
N GLU A 191 17.17 -0.20 -25.84
CA GLU A 191 18.11 -1.15 -26.43
C GLU A 191 19.45 -0.46 -26.76
N ASP A 192 19.40 0.67 -27.47
CA ASP A 192 20.60 1.46 -27.81
C ASP A 192 21.40 1.87 -26.57
N TRP A 193 20.71 2.20 -25.47
CA TRP A 193 21.33 2.58 -24.21
C TRP A 193 21.86 1.38 -23.40
N LEU A 194 21.12 0.26 -23.38
CA LEU A 194 21.40 -0.89 -22.53
C LEU A 194 22.48 -1.80 -23.12
N MET A 195 22.51 -2.00 -24.44
CA MET A 195 23.42 -2.95 -25.09
C MET A 195 24.91 -2.72 -24.74
N PRO A 196 25.46 -1.48 -24.80
CA PRO A 196 26.84 -1.24 -24.40
C PRO A 196 27.13 -1.54 -22.92
N ILE A 197 26.12 -1.39 -22.04
CA ILE A 197 26.25 -1.71 -20.62
C ILE A 197 26.34 -3.23 -20.44
N LEU A 198 25.53 -3.99 -21.18
CA LEU A 198 25.56 -5.45 -21.14
C LEU A 198 26.88 -6.02 -21.67
N ASP A 199 27.42 -5.47 -22.75
CA ASP A 199 28.75 -5.86 -23.27
C ASP A 199 29.84 -5.70 -22.21
N ARG A 200 29.83 -4.55 -21.51
CA ARG A 200 30.75 -4.30 -20.40
C ARG A 200 30.54 -5.25 -19.24
N MET A 201 29.29 -5.57 -18.88
CA MET A 201 29.00 -6.54 -17.81
C MET A 201 29.53 -7.94 -18.14
N VAL A 202 29.48 -8.35 -19.41
CA VAL A 202 30.09 -9.61 -19.87
C VAL A 202 31.60 -9.57 -19.73
N GLU A 203 32.26 -8.48 -20.15
CA GLU A 203 33.70 -8.31 -19.99
C GLU A 203 34.13 -8.35 -18.50
N GLU A 204 33.41 -7.66 -17.62
CA GLU A 204 33.66 -7.66 -16.18
C GLU A 204 33.49 -9.07 -15.58
N GLN A 205 32.47 -9.81 -16.01
CA GLN A 205 32.26 -11.20 -15.58
C GLN A 205 33.44 -12.10 -15.98
N ASP A 206 33.91 -11.99 -17.22
CA ASP A 206 34.95 -12.89 -17.75
C ASP A 206 36.33 -12.56 -17.17
N THR A 207 36.63 -11.27 -17.00
CA THR A 207 37.95 -10.80 -16.57
C THR A 207 38.12 -10.71 -15.05
N GLN A 208 37.06 -10.39 -14.29
CA GLN A 208 37.16 -10.11 -12.85
C GLN A 208 36.54 -11.20 -11.98
N VAL A 209 35.52 -11.91 -12.48
CA VAL A 209 34.83 -12.96 -11.72
C VAL A 209 35.35 -14.34 -12.09
N ARG A 210 35.32 -14.69 -13.39
CA ARG A 210 35.77 -16.00 -13.89
C ARG A 210 37.29 -16.11 -13.95
N GLY A 211 38.00 -15.04 -14.32
CA GLY A 211 39.47 -15.00 -14.30
C GLY A 211 40.11 -15.22 -12.92
N ALA A 212 39.36 -15.02 -11.82
CA ALA A 212 39.82 -15.22 -10.44
C ALA A 212 39.61 -16.65 -9.91
N HIS A 213 38.95 -17.54 -10.66
CA HIS A 213 38.79 -18.96 -10.33
C HIS A 213 39.16 -19.82 -11.54
N PRO A 214 40.36 -20.45 -11.58
CA PRO A 214 40.68 -21.39 -12.64
C PRO A 214 39.69 -22.56 -12.60
N PRO A 215 39.32 -23.13 -13.76
CA PRO A 215 38.40 -24.26 -13.79
C PRO A 215 39.00 -25.45 -13.03
N THR A 216 38.22 -26.03 -12.11
CA THR A 216 38.49 -27.34 -11.48
C THR A 216 38.21 -28.48 -12.44
#